data_AF-A0AAE0QHX6-F1
#
_entry.id   AF-A0AAE0QHX6-F1
#
_cell.length_a   1.000
_cell.length_b   1.000
_cell.length_c   1.000
_cell.angle_alpha   90.00
_cell.angle_beta   90.00
_cell.angle_gamma   90.00
#
_symmetry.space_group_name_H-M   'P 1'
#
loop_
_entity.id
_entity.type
_entity.pdbx_description
1 polymer ?
#
loop_
_entity_poly.entity_id
_entity_poly.type
_entity_poly.pdbx_seq_one_letter_code
_entity_poly.pdbx_strand_id
1 'polypeptide(L)'
;MCFVDLKKAFDRVPRGILWEVLWEYGVCGPLLRAVRSLYNRSRSLVRISSCLDLQHALGHFAADCEVAGMRVSTSKSEAMVLDRKKVACTLQVGGEVLPQVEEFKYLGVLFTSEGRMDREIDRRIGAAAAVMRSMYRSVVVKKELSRKAKLLIYQSIYVPTLTYGHELWVMTERDLVWNALLGFLPYFL
;
A
#
# COMPACT_ATOMS: atom_id res chain seq x y z
N MET A 1 -7.71 0.58 13.06
CA MET A 1 -6.92 -0.18 12.06
C MET A 1 -5.71 -0.80 12.74
N CYS A 2 -5.30 -1.99 12.31
CA CYS A 2 -4.07 -2.63 12.78
C CYS A 2 -3.28 -3.08 11.55
N PHE A 3 -2.03 -2.65 11.47
CA PHE A 3 -1.10 -3.05 10.43
C PHE A 3 -0.26 -4.17 10.99
N VAL A 4 -0.39 -5.35 10.41
CA VAL A 4 0.27 -6.56 10.89
C VAL A 4 1.33 -6.98 9.89
N ASP A 5 2.57 -7.05 10.37
CA ASP A 5 3.68 -7.62 9.62
C ASP A 5 4.06 -8.96 10.24
N LEU A 6 4.47 -9.91 9.42
CA LEU A 6 4.87 -11.24 9.88
C LEU A 6 6.39 -11.36 9.91
N LYS A 7 6.95 -11.87 11.02
CA LYS A 7 8.35 -12.26 11.13
C LYS A 7 8.62 -13.33 10.07
N LYS A 8 9.41 -12.96 9.06
CA LYS A 8 9.93 -13.90 8.06
C LYS A 8 8.81 -14.71 7.36
N ALA A 9 7.74 -14.03 6.93
CA ALA A 9 6.54 -14.63 6.31
C ALA A 9 6.86 -15.66 5.21
N PHE A 10 7.89 -15.37 4.42
CA PHE A 10 8.33 -16.23 3.32
C PHE A 10 9.10 -17.47 3.77
N ASP A 11 9.73 -17.44 4.95
CA ASP A 11 10.59 -18.53 5.45
C ASP A 11 9.79 -19.64 6.15
N ARG A 12 8.47 -19.47 6.34
CA ARG A 12 7.65 -20.26 7.27
C ARG A 12 6.47 -21.04 6.66
N VAL A 13 6.19 -20.89 5.36
CA VAL A 13 5.13 -21.65 4.65
C VAL A 13 5.48 -23.15 4.52
N PRO A 14 4.62 -24.12 4.90
CA PRO A 14 4.83 -25.55 4.67
C PRO A 14 4.58 -25.90 3.20
N ARG A 15 5.61 -25.70 2.38
CA ARG A 15 5.49 -25.73 0.92
C ARG A 15 5.02 -27.09 0.42
N GLY A 16 5.38 -28.22 1.04
CA GLY A 16 5.08 -29.59 0.57
C GLY A 16 3.64 -29.86 0.12
N ILE A 17 2.67 -29.69 1.02
CA ILE A 17 1.25 -30.08 0.80
C ILE A 17 0.54 -29.22 -0.26
N LEU A 18 0.88 -27.92 -0.32
CA LEU A 18 0.28 -26.97 -1.25
C LEU A 18 0.49 -27.35 -2.72
N TRP A 19 1.51 -28.16 -3.00
CA TRP A 19 1.89 -28.54 -4.35
C TRP A 19 1.22 -29.81 -4.83
N GLU A 20 0.88 -30.71 -3.91
CA GLU A 20 0.23 -31.98 -4.20
C GLU A 20 -1.22 -31.75 -4.65
N VAL A 21 -1.97 -30.91 -3.93
CA VAL A 21 -3.37 -30.57 -4.28
C VAL A 21 -3.49 -29.88 -5.65
N LEU A 22 -2.57 -28.96 -5.97
CA LEU A 22 -2.61 -28.25 -7.25
C LEU A 22 -2.29 -29.17 -8.44
N TRP A 23 -1.45 -30.18 -8.22
CA TRP A 23 -1.13 -31.19 -9.22
C TRP A 23 -2.34 -32.11 -9.52
N GLU A 24 -3.09 -32.54 -8.50
CA GLU A 24 -4.25 -33.43 -8.64
C GLU A 24 -5.41 -32.80 -9.42
N TYR A 25 -5.60 -31.49 -9.32
CA TYR A 25 -6.60 -30.74 -10.10
C TYR A 25 -6.16 -30.43 -11.54
N GLY A 26 -5.06 -31.05 -12.01
CA GLY A 26 -4.57 -30.91 -13.38
C GLY A 26 -3.85 -29.60 -13.67
N VAL A 27 -3.58 -28.77 -12.64
CA VAL A 27 -2.73 -27.60 -12.76
C VAL A 27 -1.30 -28.11 -12.65
N CYS A 28 -0.65 -28.32 -13.80
CA CYS A 28 0.68 -28.89 -13.88
C CYS A 28 1.59 -28.04 -14.79
N GLY A 29 2.89 -28.36 -14.81
CA GLY A 29 3.82 -27.68 -15.69
C GLY A 29 4.06 -26.20 -15.36
N PRO A 30 4.21 -25.31 -16.36
CA PRO A 30 4.59 -23.91 -16.14
C PRO A 30 3.61 -23.10 -15.27
N LEU A 31 2.31 -23.40 -15.34
CA LEU A 31 1.28 -22.68 -14.59
C LEU A 31 1.27 -23.08 -13.12
N LEU A 32 1.45 -24.36 -12.79
CA LEU A 32 1.66 -24.80 -11.41
C LEU A 32 2.89 -24.14 -10.78
N ARG A 33 3.96 -23.99 -11.58
CA ARG A 33 5.17 -23.24 -11.23
C ARG A 33 4.87 -21.76 -10.94
N ALA A 34 3.94 -21.14 -11.65
CA ALA A 34 3.54 -19.75 -11.45
C ALA A 34 2.58 -19.56 -10.26
N VAL A 35 1.64 -20.49 -10.05
CA VAL A 35 0.71 -20.50 -8.90
C VAL A 35 1.46 -20.79 -7.60
N ARG A 36 2.51 -21.63 -7.62
CA ARG A 36 3.54 -21.78 -6.57
C ARG A 36 4.10 -20.44 -6.10
N SER A 37 4.34 -19.53 -7.05
CA SER A 37 4.88 -18.20 -6.78
C SER A 37 3.83 -17.21 -6.26
N LEU A 38 2.53 -17.47 -6.44
CA LEU A 38 1.44 -16.55 -6.09
C LEU A 38 0.83 -16.79 -4.70
N TYR A 39 0.73 -18.04 -4.23
CA TYR A 39 0.21 -18.40 -2.89
C TYR A 39 1.06 -17.95 -1.70
N ASN A 40 2.11 -17.19 -1.95
CA ASN A 40 2.82 -16.39 -0.96
C ASN A 40 2.11 -15.04 -0.67
N ARG A 41 0.88 -14.83 -1.17
CA ARG A 41 0.15 -13.55 -1.12
C ARG A 41 -1.25 -13.71 -0.49
N SER A 42 -1.28 -13.75 0.84
CA SER A 42 -2.48 -13.56 1.67
C SER A 42 -3.04 -12.14 1.53
N ARG A 43 -4.37 -11.97 1.62
CA ARG A 43 -5.01 -10.69 1.93
C ARG A 43 -6.05 -10.91 3.03
N SER A 44 -5.89 -10.19 4.15
CA SER A 44 -6.86 -10.13 5.24
C SER A 44 -7.31 -8.67 5.39
N LEU A 45 -8.62 -8.44 5.53
CA LEU A 45 -9.21 -7.14 5.80
C LEU A 45 -10.31 -7.36 6.85
N VAL A 46 -10.11 -6.84 8.06
CA VAL A 46 -11.12 -6.94 9.12
C VAL A 46 -11.67 -5.54 9.40
N ARG A 47 -12.97 -5.35 9.14
CA ARG A 47 -13.71 -4.14 9.53
C ARG A 47 -14.24 -4.37 10.93
N ILE A 48 -13.78 -3.57 11.89
CA ILE A 48 -14.07 -3.79 13.30
C ILE A 48 -14.53 -2.49 13.96
N SER A 49 -15.62 -2.59 14.73
CA SER A 49 -16.32 -1.49 15.37
C SER A 49 -15.80 -1.12 16.77
N SER A 50 -14.99 -1.96 17.41
CA SER A 50 -14.43 -1.68 18.73
C SER A 50 -12.98 -2.16 18.89
N CYS A 51 -12.25 -1.57 19.84
CA CYS A 51 -10.89 -1.98 20.18
C CYS A 51 -10.84 -3.43 20.69
N LEU A 52 -11.86 -3.85 21.44
CA LEU A 52 -11.97 -5.21 22.00
C LEU A 52 -12.13 -6.26 20.89
N ASP A 53 -13.05 -6.02 19.96
CA ASP A 53 -13.25 -6.91 18.81
C ASP A 53 -11.98 -7.01 17.96
N LEU A 54 -11.21 -5.92 17.87
CA LEU A 54 -9.96 -5.87 17.11
C LEU A 54 -8.86 -6.66 17.82
N GLN A 55 -8.81 -6.60 19.14
CA GLN A 55 -7.94 -7.44 19.95
C GLN A 55 -8.26 -8.93 19.77
N HIS A 56 -9.54 -9.31 19.77
CA HIS A 56 -9.95 -10.70 19.54
C HIS A 56 -9.56 -11.18 18.13
N ALA A 57 -9.92 -10.42 17.09
CA ALA A 57 -9.57 -10.77 15.70
C ALA A 57 -8.05 -10.88 15.50
N LEU A 58 -7.28 -9.96 16.10
CA LEU A 58 -5.82 -9.98 16.08
C LEU A 58 -5.25 -11.20 16.81
N GLY A 59 -5.85 -11.58 17.94
CA GLY A 59 -5.48 -12.78 18.69
C GLY A 59 -5.71 -14.07 17.88
N HIS A 60 -6.87 -14.19 17.23
CA HIS A 60 -7.17 -15.30 16.33
C HIS A 60 -6.21 -15.34 15.14
N PHE A 61 -5.98 -14.21 14.49
CA PHE A 61 -5.03 -14.10 13.38
C PHE A 61 -3.60 -14.51 13.80
N ALA A 62 -3.15 -14.09 14.97
CA ALA A 62 -1.83 -14.45 15.49
C ALA A 62 -1.73 -15.95 15.79
N ALA A 63 -2.79 -16.57 16.35
CA ALA A 63 -2.84 -18.00 16.60
C ALA A 63 -2.81 -18.81 15.29
N ASP A 64 -3.60 -18.41 14.29
CA ASP A 64 -3.60 -19.05 12.96
C ASP A 64 -2.24 -18.93 12.27
N CYS A 65 -1.57 -17.78 12.43
CA CYS A 65 -0.21 -17.61 11.95
C CYS A 65 0.73 -18.61 12.62
N GLU A 66 0.71 -18.76 13.94
CA GLU A 66 1.59 -19.71 14.66
C GLU A 66 1.35 -21.15 14.22
N VAL A 67 0.09 -21.56 14.03
CA VAL A 67 -0.26 -22.89 13.49
C VAL A 67 0.33 -23.08 12.09
N ALA A 68 0.29 -22.04 11.26
CA ALA A 68 0.92 -22.04 9.93
C ALA A 68 2.45 -21.89 9.96
N GLY A 69 3.08 -21.96 11.14
CA GLY A 69 4.52 -21.76 11.34
C GLY A 69 4.96 -20.30 11.24
N MET A 70 4.04 -19.35 11.02
CA MET A 70 4.25 -17.91 10.91
C MET A 70 4.20 -17.20 12.27
N ARG A 71 4.87 -16.05 12.41
CA ARG A 71 4.80 -15.24 13.63
C ARG A 71 4.49 -13.81 13.29
N VAL A 72 3.66 -13.16 14.09
CA VAL A 72 3.49 -11.71 14.01
C VAL A 72 4.75 -11.01 14.51
N SER A 73 5.19 -9.99 13.78
CA SER A 73 6.29 -9.11 14.14
C SER A 73 5.74 -7.90 14.88
N THR A 74 5.65 -8.00 16.19
CA THR A 74 5.26 -6.92 17.10
C THR A 74 6.07 -5.63 16.89
N SER A 75 7.38 -5.75 16.63
CA SER A 75 8.26 -4.60 16.34
C SER A 75 8.04 -3.93 14.98
N LYS A 76 7.25 -4.54 14.09
CA LYS A 76 6.92 -4.01 12.75
C LYS A 76 5.41 -3.83 12.54
N SER A 77 4.63 -4.22 13.53
CA SER A 77 3.18 -4.15 13.50
C SER A 77 2.77 -2.94 14.34
N GLU A 78 1.84 -2.15 13.82
CA GLU A 78 1.45 -0.88 14.43
C GLU A 78 -0.08 -0.79 14.46
N ALA A 79 -0.62 -0.16 15.50
CA ALA A 79 -2.03 0.14 15.62
C ALA A 79 -2.28 1.60 15.22
N MET A 80 -3.38 1.87 14.53
CA MET A 80 -3.81 3.24 14.26
C MET A 80 -5.30 3.36 14.53
N VAL A 81 -5.68 4.32 15.35
CA VAL A 81 -7.08 4.63 15.63
C VAL A 81 -7.54 5.69 14.64
N LEU A 82 -8.61 5.37 13.89
CA LEU A 82 -9.27 6.32 13.00
C LEU A 82 -10.49 6.89 13.72
N ASP A 83 -10.31 8.02 14.39
CA ASP A 83 -11.40 8.70 15.09
C ASP A 83 -11.10 10.22 15.11
N ARG A 84 -12.15 11.04 15.08
CA ARG A 84 -12.05 12.49 15.25
C ARG A 84 -11.57 12.86 16.66
N LYS A 85 -11.82 11.98 17.64
CA LYS A 85 -11.32 12.12 19.01
C LYS A 85 -10.10 11.23 19.20
N LYS A 86 -9.09 11.71 19.94
CA LYS A 86 -7.97 10.87 20.33
C LYS A 86 -8.45 9.83 21.34
N VAL A 87 -8.60 8.60 20.86
CA VAL A 87 -8.94 7.43 21.68
C VAL A 87 -7.71 6.54 21.78
N ALA A 88 -7.38 6.11 23.00
CA ALA A 88 -6.35 5.11 23.23
C ALA A 88 -6.93 3.71 22.97
N CYS A 89 -6.28 2.92 22.13
CA CYS A 89 -6.60 1.52 21.90
C CYS A 89 -5.32 0.69 22.03
N THR A 90 -5.19 -0.01 23.15
CA THR A 90 -4.03 -0.85 23.43
C THR A 90 -4.25 -2.23 22.82
N LEU A 91 -3.56 -2.53 21.73
CA LEU A 91 -3.56 -3.86 21.11
C LEU A 91 -2.32 -4.65 21.56
N GLN A 92 -2.48 -5.96 21.76
CA GLN A 92 -1.43 -6.87 22.19
C GLN A 92 -1.35 -8.11 21.31
N VAL A 93 -0.14 -8.60 21.05
CA VAL A 93 0.11 -9.88 20.37
C VAL A 93 1.24 -10.61 21.10
N GLY A 94 0.99 -11.85 21.50
CA GLY A 94 2.01 -12.65 22.21
C GLY A 94 2.49 -12.02 23.52
N GLY A 95 1.63 -11.23 24.19
CA GLY A 95 1.95 -10.52 25.43
C GLY A 95 2.67 -9.17 25.25
N GLU A 96 3.01 -8.78 24.01
CA GLU A 96 3.63 -7.49 23.71
C GLU A 96 2.60 -6.49 23.18
N VAL A 97 2.68 -5.24 23.64
CA VAL A 97 1.81 -4.14 23.19
C VAL A 97 2.29 -3.61 21.85
N LEU A 98 1.38 -3.47 20.88
CA LEU A 98 1.66 -2.83 19.61
C LEU A 98 1.66 -1.30 19.77
N PRO A 99 2.63 -0.58 19.19
CA PRO A 99 2.66 0.87 19.22
C PRO A 99 1.45 1.45 18.49
N GLN A 100 0.80 2.45 19.10
CA GLN A 100 -0.25 3.24 18.46
C GLN A 100 0.37 4.44 17.74
N VAL A 101 0.15 4.57 16.44
CA VAL A 101 0.71 5.62 15.58
C VAL A 101 -0.39 6.50 14.99
N GLU A 102 -0.03 7.76 14.69
CA GLU A 102 -0.91 8.73 14.02
C GLU A 102 -0.71 8.74 12.49
N GLU A 103 0.42 8.23 12.01
CA GLU A 103 0.76 8.16 10.59
C GLU A 103 1.30 6.77 10.27
N PHE A 104 0.82 6.19 9.16
CA PHE A 104 1.29 4.89 8.69
C PHE A 104 1.42 4.87 7.17
N LYS A 105 2.50 4.29 6.64
CA LYS A 105 2.69 4.14 5.19
C LYS A 105 2.42 2.71 4.75
N TYR A 106 1.30 2.50 4.06
CA TYR A 106 0.93 1.18 3.52
C TYR A 106 1.05 1.15 2.00
N LEU A 107 1.85 0.23 1.48
CA LEU A 107 2.13 0.08 0.03
C LEU A 107 2.51 1.40 -0.65
N GLY A 108 3.25 2.26 0.05
CA GLY A 108 3.65 3.54 -0.51
C GLY A 108 2.69 4.68 -0.26
N VAL A 109 1.45 4.44 0.17
CA VAL A 109 0.41 5.46 0.45
C VAL A 109 0.43 5.82 1.94
N LEU A 110 0.45 7.12 2.25
CA LEU A 110 0.38 7.62 3.63
C LEU A 110 -1.07 7.66 4.12
N PHE A 111 -1.31 7.08 5.28
CA PHE A 111 -2.56 7.13 6.01
C PHE A 111 -2.35 7.91 7.31
N THR A 112 -3.34 8.70 7.71
CA THR A 112 -3.35 9.48 8.95
C THR A 112 -4.49 9.03 9.86
N SER A 113 -4.32 9.17 11.17
CA SER A 113 -5.36 8.85 12.17
C SER A 113 -6.61 9.69 12.01
N GLU A 114 -6.48 10.88 11.42
CA GLU A 114 -7.58 11.79 11.13
C GLU A 114 -8.41 11.36 9.91
N GLY A 115 -7.92 10.39 9.13
CA GLY A 115 -8.54 9.93 7.88
C GLY A 115 -8.47 10.94 6.74
N ARG A 116 -7.71 12.04 6.90
CA ARG A 116 -7.49 13.03 5.85
C ARG A 116 -6.39 12.57 4.90
N MET A 117 -6.59 12.84 3.61
CA MET A 117 -5.69 12.45 2.52
C MET A 117 -4.87 13.62 1.95
N ASP A 118 -5.08 14.84 2.45
CA ASP A 118 -4.38 16.07 2.05
C ASP A 118 -2.86 15.87 2.06
N ARG A 119 -2.32 15.31 3.14
CA ARG A 119 -0.88 15.07 3.27
C ARG A 119 -0.32 14.04 2.28
N GLU A 120 -1.09 13.02 1.92
CA GLU A 120 -0.66 12.07 0.88
C GLU A 120 -0.70 12.70 -0.51
N ILE A 121 -1.75 13.47 -0.80
CA ILE A 121 -1.91 14.21 -2.06
C ILE A 121 -0.73 15.18 -2.24
N ASP A 122 -0.42 15.99 -1.22
CA ASP A 122 0.71 16.92 -1.24
C ASP A 122 2.04 16.20 -1.47
N ARG A 123 2.23 15.03 -0.84
CA ARG A 123 3.43 14.21 -1.04
C ARG A 123 3.56 13.72 -2.47
N ARG A 124 2.45 13.34 -3.11
CA ARG A 124 2.41 12.88 -4.51
C ARG A 124 2.65 14.01 -5.50
N ILE A 125 2.06 15.18 -5.24
CA ILE A 125 2.32 16.41 -5.98
C ILE A 125 3.81 16.77 -5.87
N GLY A 126 4.38 16.75 -4.66
CA GLY A 126 5.80 17.02 -4.44
C GLY A 126 6.72 16.07 -5.20
N ALA A 127 6.41 14.77 -5.22
CA ALA A 127 7.15 13.77 -5.98
C ALA A 127 7.04 14.00 -7.51
N ALA A 128 5.84 14.25 -8.01
CA ALA A 128 5.62 14.54 -9.43
C ALA A 128 6.32 15.85 -9.85
N ALA A 129 6.31 16.88 -9.01
CA ALA A 129 7.02 18.13 -9.25
C ALA A 129 8.54 17.91 -9.29
N ALA A 130 9.10 17.04 -8.44
CA ALA A 130 10.52 16.69 -8.48
C ALA A 130 10.89 15.98 -9.79
N VAL A 131 10.06 15.03 -10.25
CA VAL A 131 10.18 14.37 -11.54
C VAL A 131 10.12 15.38 -12.69
N MET A 132 9.18 16.32 -12.64
CA MET A 132 9.05 17.34 -13.67
C MET A 132 10.28 18.26 -13.72
N ARG A 133 10.80 18.69 -12.56
CA ARG A 133 12.04 19.47 -12.48
C ARG A 133 13.23 18.73 -13.07
N SER A 134 13.38 17.43 -12.81
CA SER A 134 14.50 16.64 -13.35
C SER A 134 14.39 16.44 -14.86
N MET A 135 13.17 16.26 -15.38
CA MET A 135 12.92 16.09 -16.82
C MET A 135 12.93 17.41 -17.61
N TYR A 136 12.81 18.56 -16.95
CA TYR A 136 12.62 19.83 -17.65
C TYR A 136 13.72 20.11 -18.68
N ARG A 137 15.00 20.03 -18.26
CA ARG A 137 16.15 20.30 -19.14
C ARG A 137 16.44 19.17 -20.14
N SER A 138 16.21 17.91 -19.74
CA SER A 138 16.59 16.73 -20.53
C SER A 138 15.52 16.32 -21.54
N VAL A 139 14.25 16.62 -21.28
CA VAL A 139 13.10 16.17 -22.08
C VAL A 139 12.30 17.35 -22.61
N VAL A 140 11.83 18.22 -21.72
CA VAL A 140 10.79 19.20 -22.07
C VAL A 140 11.29 20.29 -23.02
N VAL A 141 12.41 20.93 -22.70
CA VAL A 141 12.97 21.98 -23.55
C VAL A 141 13.86 21.45 -24.68
N LYS A 142 14.07 20.13 -24.75
CA LYS A 142 14.96 19.51 -25.72
C LYS A 142 14.32 19.54 -27.12
N LYS A 143 14.97 20.18 -28.08
CA LYS A 143 14.42 20.38 -29.45
C LYS A 143 14.56 19.13 -30.32
N GLU A 144 15.52 18.29 -29.98
CA GLU A 144 15.86 17.03 -30.65
C GLU A 144 14.81 15.95 -30.38
N LEU A 145 14.00 16.10 -29.32
CA LEU A 145 12.90 15.21 -29.02
C LEU A 145 11.62 15.67 -29.71
N SER A 146 10.98 14.74 -30.42
CA SER A 146 9.66 14.99 -30.99
C SER A 146 8.62 15.21 -29.89
N ARG A 147 7.58 16.00 -30.20
CA ARG A 147 6.45 16.21 -29.30
C ARG A 147 5.82 14.90 -28.84
N LYS A 148 5.72 13.92 -29.74
CA LYS A 148 5.21 12.57 -29.44
C LYS A 148 6.09 11.87 -28.38
N ALA A 149 7.41 11.94 -28.49
CA ALA A 149 8.32 11.35 -27.51
C ALA A 149 8.19 12.03 -26.14
N LYS A 150 8.11 13.37 -26.11
CA LYS A 150 7.91 14.13 -24.85
C LYS A 150 6.62 13.73 -24.13
N LEU A 151 5.52 13.62 -24.89
CA LEU A 151 4.23 13.20 -24.35
C LEU A 151 4.27 11.77 -23.80
N LEU A 152 4.93 10.83 -24.50
CA LEU A 152 5.08 9.45 -24.01
C LEU A 152 5.90 9.39 -22.72
N ILE A 153 6.99 10.16 -22.62
CA ILE A 153 7.80 10.24 -21.41
C ILE A 153 6.97 10.84 -20.25
N TYR A 154 6.22 11.91 -20.51
CA TYR A 154 5.31 12.50 -19.52
C TYR A 154 4.25 11.49 -19.03
N GLN A 155 3.58 10.79 -19.95
CA GLN A 155 2.55 9.81 -19.63
C GLN A 155 3.08 8.56 -18.90
N SER A 156 4.34 8.18 -19.13
CA SER A 156 4.94 6.98 -18.52
C SER A 156 5.65 7.24 -17.19
N ILE A 157 6.08 8.48 -16.92
CA ILE A 157 6.83 8.81 -15.70
C ILE A 157 6.04 9.77 -14.80
N TYR A 158 5.65 10.92 -15.33
CA TYR A 158 4.99 11.97 -14.53
C TYR A 158 3.60 11.52 -14.06
N VAL A 159 2.75 11.06 -14.99
CA VAL A 159 1.36 10.68 -14.67
C VAL A 159 1.30 9.58 -13.61
N PRO A 160 2.03 8.44 -13.73
CA PRO A 160 1.99 7.40 -12.71
C PRO A 160 2.56 7.83 -11.36
N THR A 161 3.54 8.76 -11.35
CA THR A 161 4.07 9.30 -10.09
C THR A 161 3.01 10.13 -9.36
N LEU A 162 2.27 10.97 -10.10
CA LEU A 162 1.22 11.81 -9.57
C LEU A 162 0.01 10.99 -9.11
N THR A 163 -0.47 10.06 -9.95
CA THR A 163 -1.75 9.38 -9.73
C THR A 163 -1.63 8.09 -8.92
N TYR A 164 -0.45 7.70 -8.45
CA TYR A 164 -0.32 6.48 -7.66
C TYR A 164 -1.12 6.58 -6.35
N GLY A 165 -2.02 5.63 -6.11
CA GLY A 165 -2.86 5.58 -4.92
C GLY A 165 -4.08 6.51 -4.99
N HIS A 166 -4.37 7.12 -6.13
CA HIS A 166 -5.52 8.01 -6.31
C HIS A 166 -6.88 7.33 -6.06
N GLU A 167 -6.94 6.00 -6.22
CA GLU A 167 -8.11 5.19 -5.89
C GLU A 167 -8.51 5.23 -4.40
N LEU A 168 -7.60 5.71 -3.53
CA LEU A 168 -7.84 5.89 -2.10
C LEU A 168 -8.11 7.35 -1.72
N TRP A 169 -7.97 8.30 -2.65
CA TRP A 169 -8.07 9.72 -2.33
C TRP A 169 -9.54 10.11 -2.13
N VAL A 170 -9.84 10.56 -0.91
CA VAL A 170 -11.09 11.28 -0.64
C VAL A 170 -10.88 12.72 -1.06
N MET A 171 -11.17 13.02 -2.34
CA MET A 171 -11.01 14.37 -2.88
C MET A 171 -12.05 15.31 -2.28
N THR A 172 -11.59 16.46 -1.79
CA THR A 172 -12.45 17.59 -1.45
C THR A 172 -12.58 18.54 -2.64
N GLU A 173 -13.55 19.45 -2.64
CA GLU A 173 -13.74 20.42 -3.74
C GLU A 173 -12.48 21.25 -4.04
N ARG A 174 -11.62 21.51 -3.05
CA ARG A 174 -10.34 22.22 -3.24
C ARG A 174 -9.34 21.42 -4.09
N ASP A 175 -9.39 20.10 -4.03
CA ASP A 175 -8.41 19.22 -4.69
C ASP A 175 -8.71 19.05 -6.19
N LEU A 176 -9.98 19.19 -6.57
CA LEU A 176 -10.44 19.12 -7.96
C LEU A 176 -9.92 20.29 -8.81
N VAL A 177 -9.81 21.48 -8.22
CA VAL A 177 -9.25 22.68 -8.89
C VAL A 177 -7.78 22.47 -9.25
N TRP A 178 -7.02 21.78 -8.40
CA TRP A 178 -5.61 21.48 -8.65
C TRP A 178 -5.41 20.40 -9.71
N ASN A 179 -6.24 19.36 -9.71
CA ASN A 179 -6.23 18.36 -10.78
C ASN A 179 -6.58 18.97 -12.15
N ALA A 180 -7.52 19.93 -12.18
CA ALA A 180 -7.81 20.69 -13.39
C ALA A 180 -6.59 21.49 -13.87
N LEU A 181 -5.87 22.17 -12.97
CA LEU A 181 -4.65 22.93 -13.29
C LEU A 181 -3.50 22.04 -13.78
N LEU A 182 -3.32 20.84 -13.23
CA LEU A 182 -2.32 19.87 -13.70
C LEU A 182 -2.67 19.26 -15.06
N GLY A 183 -3.97 19.14 -15.37
CA GLY A 183 -4.46 18.80 -16.72
C GLY A 183 -4.06 19.82 -17.80
N PHE A 184 -3.64 21.03 -17.42
CA PHE A 184 -3.14 22.04 -18.37
C PHE A 184 -1.62 21.95 -18.65
N LEU A 185 -0.83 21.24 -17.85
CA LEU A 185 0.62 21.09 -18.10
C LEU A 185 1.00 20.51 -19.48
N PRO A 186 0.26 19.51 -20.03
CA PRO A 186 0.53 18.98 -21.36
C PRO A 186 0.41 20.00 -22.49
N TYR A 187 -0.31 21.11 -22.27
CA TYR A 187 -0.44 22.16 -23.27
C TYR A 187 0.81 23.05 -23.36
N PHE A 188 1.76 22.88 -22.43
CA PHE A 188 3.06 23.56 -22.43
C PHE A 188 4.23 22.64 -22.84
N LEU A 189 3.94 21.38 -23.25
CA LEU A 189 4.90 20.37 -23.75
C LEU A 189 4.89 20.23 -25.29
#